data_AF-A0A2T0VI67-F1
#
_entry.id   AF-A0A2T0VI67-F1
#
_cell.length_a   1.000
_cell.length_b   1.000
_cell.length_c   1.000
_cell.angle_alpha   90.00
_cell.angle_beta   90.00
_cell.angle_gamma   90.00
#
_symmetry.space_group_name_H-M   'P 1'
#
loop_
_entity.id
_entity.type
_entity.pdbx_description
1 polymer ?
#
loop_
_entity_poly.entity_id
_entity_poly.type
_entity_poly.pdbx_seq_one_letter_code
_entity_poly.pdbx_strand_id
1 'polypeptide(L)' 'MKATRVTNSIRPLRFAHGEMTQAALAEQVGVTRQTIIAIEQGRYSPSLEIAFQIAHVFGLPLDEVFQYPALKGPSPTTD' A
#
# COMPACT_ATOMS: atom_id res chain seq x y z
N MET A 1 1.63 -15.22 9.56
CA MET A 1 1.89 -14.55 8.26
C MET A 1 3.20 -13.78 8.38
N LYS A 2 4.06 -13.77 7.35
CA LYS A 2 5.33 -13.02 7.38
C LYS A 2 5.04 -11.52 7.25
N ALA A 3 5.63 -10.72 8.12
CA ALA A 3 5.61 -9.26 8.00
C ALA A 3 6.22 -8.85 6.64
N THR A 4 5.58 -7.89 5.96
CA THR A 4 6.07 -7.36 4.69
C THR A 4 7.05 -6.21 4.93
N ARG A 5 7.97 -5.99 3.98
CA ARG A 5 8.78 -4.78 3.90
C ARG A 5 8.11 -3.67 3.07
N VAL A 6 7.02 -3.98 2.38
CA VAL A 6 6.22 -2.99 1.64
C VAL A 6 5.53 -2.06 2.63
N THR A 7 5.80 -0.77 2.53
CA THR A 7 5.06 0.29 3.23
C THR A 7 4.01 0.87 2.30
N ASN A 8 3.04 1.60 2.86
CA ASN A 8 2.01 2.25 2.08
C ASN A 8 1.53 3.56 2.71
N SER A 9 0.94 4.41 1.87
CA SER A 9 0.35 5.69 2.25
C SER A 9 -1.19 5.66 2.25
N ILE A 10 -1.81 4.48 2.35
CA ILE A 10 -3.27 4.33 2.17
C ILE A 10 -4.06 5.19 3.16
N ARG A 11 -3.64 5.21 4.44
CA ARG A 11 -4.35 5.99 5.46
C ARG A 11 -4.44 7.48 5.12
N PRO A 12 -3.32 8.21 4.92
CA PRO A 12 -3.41 9.62 4.55
C PRO A 12 -4.11 9.83 3.20
N LEU A 13 -3.91 8.94 2.21
CA LEU A 13 -4.59 9.03 0.92
C LEU A 13 -6.12 8.92 1.05
N ARG A 14 -6.62 7.99 1.87
CA ARG A 14 -8.06 7.88 2.17
C ARG A 14 -8.63 9.16 2.77
N PHE A 15 -7.90 9.77 3.71
CA PHE A 15 -8.34 11.02 4.35
C PHE A 15 -8.36 12.19 3.38
N ALA A 16 -7.31 12.34 2.56
CA ALA A 16 -7.25 13.33 1.50
C ALA A 16 -8.33 13.13 0.43
N HIS A 17 -8.74 11.88 0.20
CA HIS A 17 -9.82 11.50 -0.71
C HIS A 17 -11.21 11.57 -0.05
N GLY A 18 -11.50 12.66 0.65
CA GLY A 18 -12.81 12.95 1.23
C GLY A 18 -13.17 12.11 2.44
N GLU A 19 -12.23 11.92 3.38
CA GLU A 19 -12.46 11.13 4.61
C GLU A 19 -12.93 9.69 4.31
N MET A 20 -12.44 9.10 3.21
CA MET A 20 -12.87 7.78 2.74
C MET A 20 -12.67 6.72 3.82
N THR A 21 -13.73 6.00 4.18
CA THR A 21 -13.62 4.92 5.15
C THR A 21 -12.90 3.71 4.56
N GLN A 22 -12.37 2.84 5.42
CA GLN A 22 -11.77 1.57 4.98
C GLN A 22 -12.79 0.64 4.32
N ALA A 23 -14.07 0.71 4.72
CA ALA A 23 -15.14 -0.05 4.09
C ALA A 23 -15.39 0.43 2.65
N ALA A 24 -15.42 1.75 2.44
CA ALA A 24 -15.61 2.34 1.11
C ALA A 24 -14.45 1.97 0.17
N LEU A 25 -13.20 2.05 0.63
CA LEU A 25 -12.05 1.59 -0.17
C LEU A 25 -12.15 0.09 -0.48
N ALA A 26 -12.55 -0.72 0.50
CA ALA A 26 -12.68 -2.16 0.32
C ALA A 26 -13.75 -2.52 -0.73
N GLU A 27 -14.87 -1.81 -0.72
CA GLU A 27 -15.94 -1.95 -1.72
C GLU A 27 -15.46 -1.64 -3.13
N GLN A 28 -14.73 -0.52 -3.31
CA GLN A 28 -14.20 -0.13 -4.63
C GLN A 28 -13.15 -1.11 -5.17
N VAL A 29 -12.36 -1.71 -4.28
CA VAL A 29 -11.30 -2.68 -4.63
C VAL A 29 -11.86 -4.11 -4.77
N GLY A 30 -13.07 -4.38 -4.27
CA GLY A 30 -13.66 -5.72 -4.29
C GLY A 30 -13.07 -6.68 -3.25
N VAL A 31 -12.65 -6.16 -2.10
CA VAL A 31 -12.08 -6.95 -0.99
C VAL A 31 -12.83 -6.71 0.31
N THR A 32 -12.50 -7.47 1.35
CA THR A 32 -13.10 -7.23 2.68
C THR A 32 -12.48 -5.98 3.33
N ARG A 33 -13.23 -5.31 4.21
CA ARG A 33 -12.68 -4.24 5.06
C ARG A 33 -11.45 -4.71 5.85
N GLN A 34 -11.44 -5.97 6.30
CA GLN A 34 -10.33 -6.53 7.05
C GLN A 34 -9.04 -6.66 6.22
N THR A 35 -9.19 -6.91 4.91
CA THR A 35 -8.09 -6.88 3.92
C THR A 35 -7.47 -5.49 3.88
N ILE A 36 -8.27 -4.43 3.72
CA ILE A 36 -7.78 -3.04 3.72
C ILE A 36 -7.11 -2.67 5.04
N ILE A 37 -7.70 -3.02 6.19
CA ILE A 37 -7.10 -2.77 7.51
C ILE A 37 -5.71 -3.42 7.61
N ALA A 38 -5.58 -4.67 7.16
CA ALA A 38 -4.34 -5.40 7.29
C ALA A 38 -3.25 -4.87 6.34
N ILE A 39 -3.61 -4.44 5.13
CA ILE A 39 -2.69 -3.76 4.21
C ILE A 39 -2.27 -2.41 4.79
N GLU A 40 -3.22 -1.57 5.22
CA GLU A 40 -2.94 -0.24 5.80
C GLU A 40 -2.03 -0.32 7.02
N GLN A 41 -2.15 -1.38 7.83
CA GLN A 41 -1.29 -1.64 9.00
C GLN A 41 0.03 -2.35 8.65
N GLY A 42 0.30 -2.64 7.38
CA GLY A 42 1.52 -3.34 6.94
C GLY A 42 1.63 -4.78 7.44
N ARG A 43 0.51 -5.42 7.80
CA ARG A 43 0.50 -6.81 8.32
C ARG A 43 0.88 -7.84 7.26
N TYR A 44 0.62 -7.54 5.99
CA TYR A 44 1.06 -8.33 4.84
C TYR A 44 1.14 -7.48 3.57
N SER A 45 1.85 -7.98 2.56
CA SER A 45 1.94 -7.33 1.25
C SER A 45 0.70 -7.64 0.42
N PRO A 46 -0.02 -6.65 -0.13
CA PRO A 46 -1.08 -6.95 -1.09
C PRO A 46 -0.52 -7.73 -2.28
N SER A 47 -1.40 -8.44 -3.00
CA SER A 47 -1.04 -8.90 -4.35
C SER A 47 -0.82 -7.69 -5.25
N LEU A 48 -0.09 -7.89 -6.36
CA LEU A 48 0.16 -6.81 -7.31
C LEU A 48 -1.15 -6.21 -7.85
N GLU A 49 -2.14 -7.06 -8.12
CA GLU A 49 -3.48 -6.64 -8.57
C GLU A 49 -4.17 -5.71 -7.57
N ILE A 50 -4.24 -6.10 -6.28
CA ILE A 50 -4.85 -5.26 -5.24
C ILE A 50 -4.09 -3.94 -5.08
N ALA A 51 -2.76 -3.97 -5.20
CA ALA A 51 -1.93 -2.77 -5.11
C ALA A 51 -2.25 -1.78 -6.25
N PHE A 52 -2.38 -2.27 -7.49
CA PHE A 52 -2.80 -1.44 -8.63
C PHE A 52 -4.24 -0.94 -8.49
N GLN A 53 -5.19 -1.76 -8.05
CA GLN A 53 -6.58 -1.33 -7.83
C GLN A 53 -6.65 -0.18 -6.81
N ILE A 54 -5.94 -0.30 -5.69
CA ILE A 54 -5.87 0.77 -4.68
C ILE A 54 -5.25 2.05 -5.28
N ALA A 55 -4.17 1.92 -6.07
CA ALA A 55 -3.54 3.06 -6.73
C ALA A 55 -4.51 3.78 -7.70
N HIS A 56 -5.28 3.01 -8.48
CA HIS A 56 -6.30 3.55 -9.38
C HIS A 56 -7.45 4.25 -8.64
N VAL A 57 -7.88 3.74 -7.48
CA VAL A 57 -8.89 4.43 -6.64
C VAL A 57 -8.43 5.84 -6.26
N PHE A 58 -7.14 6.01 -5.96
CA PHE A 58 -6.59 7.33 -5.61
C PHE A 58 -6.13 8.14 -6.83
N GLY A 59 -6.14 7.56 -8.04
CA GLY A 59 -5.63 8.21 -9.24
C GLY A 59 -4.13 8.49 -9.20
N LEU A 60 -3.36 7.68 -8.46
CA LEU A 60 -1.92 7.89 -8.24
C LEU A 60 -1.08 6.76 -8.84
N PRO A 61 0.20 7.03 -9.17
CA PRO A 61 1.18 6.00 -9.46
C PRO A 61 1.34 5.00 -8.31
N LEU A 62 1.69 3.75 -8.65
CA LEU A 62 1.83 2.67 -7.67
C LEU A 62 2.88 2.99 -6.59
N ASP A 63 3.99 3.63 -6.98
CA ASP A 63 5.12 4.01 -6.13
C ASP A 63 4.82 5.19 -5.19
N GLU A 64 3.81 6.01 -5.51
CA GLU A 64 3.27 7.00 -4.57
C GLU A 64 2.41 6.36 -3.48
N VAL A 65 1.74 5.25 -3.80
CA VAL A 65 0.85 4.55 -2.87
C VAL A 65 1.59 3.52 -2.03
N PHE A 66 2.54 2.79 -2.61
CA PHE A 66 3.31 1.71 -1.99
C PHE A 66 4.81 1.89 -2.21
N GLN A 67 5.60 1.68 -1.16
CA GLN A 67 7.07 1.77 -1.24
C GLN A 67 7.71 0.48 -0.76
N TYR A 68 8.86 0.16 -1.34
CA TYR A 68 9.72 -0.93 -0.90
C TYR A 68 11.09 -0.36 -0.56
N PRO A 69 11.69 -0.70 0.59
CA PRO A 69 13.01 -0.19 0.93
C PRO A 69 14.00 -0.59 -0.16
N ALA A 70 14.86 0.36 -0.55
CA ALA A 70 15.91 0.10 -1.52
C ALA A 70 16.67 -1.17 -1.11
N LEU A 71 16.88 -2.06 -2.08
CA LEU A 71 17.80 -3.18 -1.88
C LEU A 71 19.13 -2.54 -1.49
N LYS A 72 19.68 -2.91 -0.32
CA LYS A 72 21.05 -2.53 0.01
C LYS A 72 21.94 -3.13 -1.08
N GLY A 73 22.33 -2.29 -2.05
CA GLY A 73 23.43 -2.62 -2.95
C GLY A 73 24.70 -2.83 -2.12
N PRO A 74 25.72 -3.50 -2.67
CA PRO A 74 27.02 -3.54 -2.01
C PRO A 74 27.44 -2.10 -1.69
N SER A 75 27.78 -1.85 -0.43
CA SER A 75 28.41 -0.59 -0.04
C SER A 75 29.56 -0.29 -1.01
N PRO A 76 29.72 0.94 -1.52
CA PRO A 76 30.92 1.27 -2.27
C PRO A 76 32.10 0.97 -1.33
N THR A 77 32.89 -0.04 -1.67
CA THR A 77 34.22 -0.22 -1.12
C THR A 77 34.95 1.07 -1.44
N THR A 78 35.18 1.87 -0.41
CA THR A 78 36.13 2.98 -0.47
C THR A 78 37.48 2.38 -0.83
N ASP A 79 37.95 2.65 -2.06
CA ASP A 79 39.37 2.57 -2.41
C ASP A 79 40.15 3.65 -1.67
#